data_AF-A0A5E4WPJ8-F1
#
_entry.id   AF-A0A5E4WPJ8-F1
#
_cell.length_a   1.000
_cell.length_b   1.000
_cell.length_c   1.000
_cell.angle_alpha   90.00
_cell.angle_beta   90.00
_cell.angle_gamma   90.00
#
_symmetry.space_group_name_H-M   'P 1'
#
loop_
_entity.id
_entity.type
_entity.pdbx_description
1 polymer ?
#
loop_
_entity_poly.entity_id
_entity_poly.type
_entity_poly.pdbx_seq_one_letter_code
_entity_poly.pdbx_strand_id
1 'polypeptide(L)' 'MGTASSLTLYSSTSLNEALAMQPSVAKRFFEGKPFEDWKKGKEAELKTQAATVDRLNTVIRSIGNLGKVLARRRM' A
#
# COMPACT_ATOMS: atom_id res chain seq x y z
N MET A 1 8.41 20.24 -11.75
CA MET A 1 7.00 19.93 -12.06
C MET A 1 6.40 18.80 -11.23
N GLY A 2 7.18 17.86 -10.67
CA GLY A 2 6.59 16.77 -9.86
C GLY A 2 5.95 17.17 -8.52
N THR A 3 6.43 18.23 -7.86
CA THR A 3 6.02 18.59 -6.49
C THR A 3 4.57 19.07 -6.39
N ALA A 4 4.07 19.83 -7.37
CA ALA A 4 2.68 20.28 -7.37
C ALA A 4 1.70 19.12 -7.64
N SER A 5 2.05 18.23 -8.58
CA SER A 5 1.26 17.04 -8.88
C SER A 5 1.18 16.10 -7.67
N SER A 6 2.32 15.85 -7.00
CA SER A 6 2.33 15.06 -5.77
C SER A 6 1.50 15.70 -4.67
N LEU A 7 1.57 17.02 -4.51
CA LEU A 7 0.78 17.72 -3.48
C LEU A 7 -0.71 17.52 -3.73
N THR A 8 -1.18 17.73 -4.95
CA THR A 8 -2.59 17.47 -5.31
C THR A 8 -3.03 16.04 -5.00
N LEU A 9 -2.17 15.04 -5.24
CA LEU A 9 -2.49 13.64 -4.96
C LEU A 9 -2.59 13.32 -3.47
N TYR A 10 -1.76 13.95 -2.63
CA TYR A 10 -1.64 13.58 -1.22
C TYR A 10 -2.32 14.53 -0.24
N SER A 11 -2.64 15.76 -0.63
CA SER A 11 -3.26 16.78 0.24
C SER A 11 -4.66 17.20 -0.19
N SER A 12 -5.22 16.59 -1.25
CA SER A 12 -6.51 16.98 -1.85
C SER A 12 -6.58 18.47 -2.28
N THR A 13 -5.42 19.11 -2.46
CA THR A 13 -5.31 20.50 -2.91
C THR A 13 -5.47 20.57 -4.42
N SER A 14 -6.25 21.51 -4.95
CA SER A 14 -6.44 21.62 -6.40
C SER A 14 -5.12 21.88 -7.11
N LEU A 15 -4.98 21.45 -8.37
CA LEU A 15 -3.74 21.63 -9.12
C LEU A 15 -3.37 23.12 -9.27
N ASN A 16 -4.37 23.98 -9.45
CA ASN A 16 -4.16 25.42 -9.56
C ASN A 16 -3.57 26.01 -8.27
N GLU A 17 -4.09 25.61 -7.10
CA GLU A 17 -3.56 26.03 -5.81
C GLU A 17 -2.17 25.44 -5.53
N ALA A 18 -1.94 24.18 -5.90
CA ALA A 18 -0.65 23.52 -5.73
C ALA A 18 0.45 24.14 -6.61
N LEU A 19 0.11 24.61 -7.82
CA LEU A 19 1.02 25.34 -8.70
C LEU A 19 1.30 26.77 -8.22
N ALA A 20 0.33 27.41 -7.57
CA ALA A 20 0.48 28.72 -6.96
C ALA A 20 1.27 28.68 -5.63
N MET A 21 1.42 27.49 -5.03
CA MET A 21 2.09 27.32 -3.75
C MET A 21 3.61 27.44 -3.86
N GLN A 22 4.25 28.10 -2.89
CA GLN A 22 5.72 28.17 -2.87
C GLN A 22 6.33 26.76 -2.75
N PRO A 23 7.37 26.44 -3.54
CA PRO A 23 8.00 25.11 -3.50
C PRO A 23 8.53 24.71 -2.12
N SER A 24 8.98 25.67 -1.32
CA SER A 24 9.45 25.46 0.07
C SER A 24 8.32 24.96 0.99
N VAL A 25 7.09 25.45 0.80
CA VAL A 25 5.91 25.06 1.58
C VAL A 25 5.49 23.65 1.18
N ALA A 26 5.43 23.36 -0.12
CA ALA A 26 5.15 22.01 -0.62
C ALA A 26 6.18 20.99 -0.12
N LYS A 27 7.47 21.37 -0.07
CA LYS A 27 8.53 20.51 0.47
C LYS A 27 8.34 20.24 1.98
N ARG A 28 8.00 21.27 2.76
CA ARG A 28 7.71 21.13 4.20
C ARG A 28 6.53 20.21 4.50
N PHE A 29 5.53 20.15 3.64
CA PHE A 29 4.43 19.18 3.78
C PHE A 29 4.95 17.74 3.75
N PHE A 30 5.77 17.41 2.74
CA PHE A 30 6.32 16.06 2.57
C PHE A 30 7.39 15.69 3.60
N GLU A 31 8.12 16.66 4.12
CA GLU A 31 9.07 16.45 5.22
C GLU A 31 8.39 16.47 6.60
N GLY A 32 7.11 16.81 6.65
CA GLY A 32 6.33 16.91 7.86
C GLY A 32 6.10 15.54 8.50
N LYS A 33 6.19 15.49 9.84
CA LYS A 33 5.84 14.30 10.63
C LYS A 33 4.47 13.70 10.26
N PRO A 34 3.40 14.48 10.01
CA PRO A 34 2.11 13.90 9.62
C PRO A 34 2.16 13.09 8.31
N PHE A 35 2.92 13.56 7.31
CA PHE A 35 3.06 12.85 6.05
C PHE A 35 3.88 11.57 6.22
N GLU A 36 4.96 11.62 6.99
CA GLU A 36 5.77 10.46 7.31
C GLU A 36 4.99 9.40 8.11
N ASP A 37 4.18 9.81 9.09
CA ASP A 37 3.34 8.89 9.87
C ASP A 37 2.24 8.26 8.99
N TRP A 38 1.62 9.04 8.09
CA TRP A 38 0.69 8.51 7.09
C TRP A 38 1.34 7.48 6.16
N LYS A 39 2.55 7.79 5.66
CA LYS A 39 3.31 6.89 4.78
C LYS A 39 3.62 5.56 5.47
N LYS A 40 4.09 5.61 6.73
CA LYS A 40 4.33 4.41 7.55
C LYS A 40 3.04 3.59 7.76
N GLY A 41 1.91 4.26 7.99
CA GLY A 41 0.60 3.62 8.08
C GLY A 41 0.23 2.86 6.82
N LYS A 42 0.45 3.47 5.63
CA LYS A 42 0.21 2.82 4.34
C LYS A 42 1.13 1.63 4.08
N GLU A 43 2.40 1.72 4.44
CA GLU A 43 3.32 0.59 4.34
C GLU A 43 2.92 -0.57 5.26
N ALA A 44 2.44 -0.28 6.47
CA ALA A 44 1.92 -1.30 7.40
C ALA A 44 0.65 -1.97 6.87
N GLU A 45 -0.25 -1.20 6.27
CA GLU A 45 -1.46 -1.71 5.60
C GLU A 45 -1.10 -2.70 4.48
N LEU A 46 -0.17 -2.32 3.60
CA LEU A 46 0.30 -3.17 2.49
C LEU A 46 0.95 -4.47 3.01
N LYS A 47 1.78 -4.38 4.05
CA LYS A 47 2.38 -5.57 4.70
C LYS A 47 1.31 -6.50 5.26
N THR A 48 0.25 -5.95 5.85
CA THR A 48 -0.87 -6.73 6.40
C THR A 48 -1.65 -7.44 5.29
N GLN A 49 -1.89 -6.75 4.18
CA GLN A 49 -2.54 -7.35 3.01
C GLN A 49 -1.68 -8.48 2.41
N ALA A 50 -0.38 -8.25 2.23
CA ALA A 50 0.55 -9.27 1.74
C ALA A 50 0.57 -10.53 2.65
N ALA A 51 0.67 -10.34 3.96
CA ALA A 51 0.62 -11.44 4.92
C ALA A 51 -0.71 -12.22 4.87
N THR A 52 -1.81 -11.55 4.55
CA THR A 52 -3.12 -12.19 4.38
C THR A 52 -3.14 -13.08 3.13
N VAL A 53 -2.62 -12.56 2.01
CA VAL A 53 -2.49 -13.32 0.75
C VAL A 53 -1.60 -14.55 0.94
N ASP A 54 -0.48 -14.42 1.65
CA ASP A 54 0.43 -15.54 1.92
C ASP A 54 -0.22 -16.65 2.76
N ARG A 55 -1.02 -16.27 3.76
CA ARG A 55 -1.80 -17.23 4.55
C ARG A 55 -2.84 -17.95 3.69
N LEU A 56 -3.56 -17.23 2.83
CA LEU A 56 -4.52 -17.84 1.90
C LEU A 56 -3.84 -18.82 0.94
N ASN A 57 -2.68 -18.46 0.39
CA ASN A 57 -1.88 -19.34 -0.46
C ASN A 57 -1.48 -20.64 0.26
N THR A 58 -1.15 -20.55 1.55
CA THR A 58 -0.81 -21.72 2.37
C THR A 58 -2.01 -22.64 2.56
N VAL A 59 -3.20 -22.09 2.79
CA VAL A 59 -4.44 -22.85 2.90
C VAL A 59 -4.77 -23.56 1.59
N ILE A 60 -4.70 -22.85 0.46
CA ILE A 60 -4.97 -23.41 -0.87
C ILE A 60 -4.03 -24.59 -1.17
N ARG A 61 -2.73 -24.43 -0.89
CA ARG A 61 -1.74 -25.51 -1.08
C ARG A 61 -2.03 -26.71 -0.18
N SER A 62 -2.42 -26.46 1.07
CA SER A 62 -2.77 -27.52 2.03
C SER A 62 -3.98 -28.33 1.56
N ILE A 63 -5.03 -27.65 1.07
CA ILE A 63 -6.21 -28.30 0.49
C ILE A 63 -5.82 -29.14 -0.74
N GLY A 64 -5.00 -28.59 -1.64
CA GLY A 64 -4.52 -29.32 -2.82
C GLY A 64 -3.72 -30.58 -2.44
N ASN A 65 -2.90 -30.52 -1.40
CA ASN A 65 -2.16 -31.67 -0.88
C ASN A 65 -3.09 -32.73 -0.28
N LEU A 66 -4.11 -32.30 0.49
CA LEU A 66 -5.12 -33.22 1.02
C LEU A 66 -5.87 -33.94 -0.12
N GLY A 67 -6.25 -33.22 -1.17
CA GLY A 67 -6.88 -33.82 -2.35
C GLY A 67 -6.01 -34.90 -3.00
N LYS A 68 -4.70 -34.65 -3.14
CA LYS A 68 -3.74 -35.64 -3.66
C LYS A 68 -3.63 -36.88 -2.75
N VAL A 69 -3.59 -36.68 -1.44
CA VAL A 69 -3.51 -37.79 -0.46
C VAL A 69 -4.79 -38.64 -0.53
N LEU A 70 -5.95 -38.00 -0.55
CA LEU A 70 -7.24 -38.71 -0.65
C LEU A 70 -7.38 -39.46 -1.97
N ALA A 71 -6.95 -38.88 -3.08
CA ALA A 71 -6.97 -39.56 -4.39
C ALA A 71 -6.08 -40.81 -4.40
N ARG A 72 -4.88 -40.75 -3.81
CA ARG A 72 -3.97 -41.90 -3.68
C ARG A 72 -4.52 -43.02 -2.79
N ARG A 73 -5.31 -42.68 -1.78
CA ARG A 73 -5.90 -43.66 -0.84
C ARG A 73 -7.13 -44.37 -1.41
N ARG A 74 -7.68 -43.86 -2.51
CA ARG A 74 -8.90 -44.36 -3.18
C ARG A 74 -8.58 -45.26 -4.39
N MET A 75 -7.34 -45.24 -4.88
CA MET A 75 -6.75 -46.28 -5.74
C MET A 75 -6.19 -47.40 -4.87
#